data_AF-A0A6G3ZAW9-F1
#
_entry.id   AF-A0A6G3ZAW9-F1
#
_cell.length_a   1.000
_cell.length_b   1.000
_cell.length_c   1.000
_cell.angle_alpha   90.00
_cell.angle_beta   90.00
_cell.angle_gamma   90.00
#
_symmetry.space_group_name_H-M   'P 1'
#
loop_
_entity.id
_entity.type
_entity.pdbx_description
1 polymer ?
#
loop_
_entity_poly.entity_id
_entity_poly.type
_entity_poly.pdbx_seq_one_letter_code
_entity_poly.pdbx_strand_id
1 'polypeptide(L)'
;SEFPLDYRRDALDRIAQLTAGQPYLTQLVGFQLVRRFNDQVFEQRNQRDPVFTVEDVEIVTDSPEFFNRGRYYFTGVWDQAGREVPQQQHVLQVLAPHRSGLSLKDLEKQTQLDVATLNAALDLLRRHDVVQVSADQVRIIVELFRCWLLRQGS
;
A
#
# COMPACT_ATOMS: atom_id res chain seq x y z
N SER A 1 -25.70 -8.40 20.34
CA SER A 1 -25.82 -7.08 19.68
C SER A 1 -25.07 -7.19 18.38
N GLU A 2 -25.77 -7.43 17.27
CA GLU A 2 -25.17 -7.31 15.94
C GLU A 2 -25.00 -5.82 15.68
N PHE A 3 -23.75 -5.35 15.59
CA PHE A 3 -23.48 -4.06 14.96
C PHE A 3 -23.60 -4.29 13.44
N PRO A 4 -24.60 -3.73 12.76
CA PRO A 4 -24.83 -4.03 11.35
C PRO A 4 -23.92 -3.17 10.47
N LEU A 5 -22.61 -3.17 10.75
CA LEU A 5 -21.64 -2.58 9.83
C LEU A 5 -21.42 -3.55 8.69
N ASP A 6 -21.70 -3.10 7.48
CA ASP A 6 -21.52 -3.87 6.26
C ASP A 6 -20.59 -3.14 5.28
N TYR A 7 -20.16 -3.83 4.23
CA TYR A 7 -19.34 -3.29 3.17
C TYR A 7 -20.04 -3.48 1.84
N ARG A 8 -20.04 -2.45 1.00
CA ARG A 8 -20.28 -2.68 -0.41
C ARG A 8 -19.18 -3.58 -0.98
N ARG A 9 -19.55 -4.42 -1.95
CA ARG A 9 -18.61 -5.34 -2.61
C ARG A 9 -17.41 -4.61 -3.22
N ASP A 10 -17.64 -3.47 -3.86
CA ASP A 10 -16.57 -2.66 -4.45
C ASP A 10 -15.65 -2.00 -3.41
N ALA A 11 -16.15 -1.73 -2.19
CA ALA A 11 -15.30 -1.31 -1.07
C ALA A 11 -14.34 -2.43 -0.66
N LEU A 12 -14.83 -3.68 -0.59
CA LEU A 12 -13.97 -4.85 -0.31
C LEU A 12 -12.91 -5.04 -1.40
N ASP A 13 -13.31 -4.93 -2.68
CA ASP A 13 -12.38 -5.02 -3.81
C ASP A 13 -11.32 -3.91 -3.74
N ARG A 14 -11.71 -2.69 -3.35
CA ARG A 14 -10.78 -1.58 -3.16
C ARG A 14 -9.79 -1.83 -2.03
N ILE A 15 -10.25 -2.37 -0.89
CA ILE A 15 -9.37 -2.75 0.23
C ILE A 15 -8.38 -3.82 -0.22
N ALA A 16 -8.84 -4.85 -0.93
CA ALA A 16 -7.97 -5.91 -1.45
C ALA A 16 -6.90 -5.35 -2.40
N GLN A 17 -7.27 -4.44 -3.31
CA GLN A 17 -6.34 -3.77 -4.21
C GLN A 17 -5.32 -2.90 -3.47
N LEU A 18 -5.75 -2.15 -2.44
CA LEU A 18 -4.89 -1.24 -1.68
C LEU A 18 -3.85 -2.00 -0.84
N THR A 19 -4.26 -3.14 -0.30
CA THR A 19 -3.50 -3.91 0.68
C THR A 19 -2.74 -5.07 0.06
N ALA A 20 -3.04 -5.45 -1.19
CA ALA A 20 -2.62 -6.71 -1.80
C ALA A 20 -2.93 -7.94 -0.94
N GLY A 21 -3.98 -7.87 -0.11
CA GLY A 21 -4.37 -8.94 0.82
C GLY A 21 -3.49 -9.06 2.07
N GLN A 22 -2.57 -8.12 2.30
CA GLN A 22 -1.72 -8.11 3.49
C GLN A 22 -2.56 -8.00 4.78
N PRO A 23 -2.60 -9.03 5.64
CA PRO A 23 -3.55 -9.10 6.76
C PRO A 23 -3.50 -7.89 7.69
N TYR A 24 -2.30 -7.40 8.00
CA TYR A 24 -2.11 -6.23 8.85
C TYR A 24 -2.76 -4.96 8.25
N LEU A 25 -2.52 -4.70 6.97
CA LEU A 25 -3.08 -3.51 6.31
C LEU A 25 -4.59 -3.64 6.13
N THR A 26 -5.10 -4.82 5.79
CA THR A 26 -6.55 -5.09 5.72
C THR A 26 -7.22 -4.81 7.07
N GLN A 27 -6.63 -5.29 8.16
CA GLN A 27 -7.12 -5.02 9.52
C GLN A 27 -7.04 -3.53 9.87
N LEU A 28 -5.95 -2.85 9.52
CA LEU A 28 -5.78 -1.42 9.80
C LEU A 28 -6.83 -0.58 9.07
N VAL A 29 -7.13 -0.87 7.80
CA VAL A 29 -8.19 -0.19 7.05
C VAL A 29 -9.54 -0.41 7.71
N GLY A 30 -9.89 -1.66 8.04
CA GLY A 30 -11.14 -1.98 8.74
C GLY A 30 -11.27 -1.22 10.07
N PHE A 31 -10.22 -1.23 10.89
CA PHE A 31 -10.19 -0.53 12.17
C PHE A 31 -10.41 0.99 12.01
N GLN A 32 -9.75 1.62 11.03
CA GLN A 32 -9.90 3.05 10.78
C GLN A 32 -11.29 3.42 10.23
N LEU A 33 -11.89 2.57 9.40
CA LEU A 33 -13.27 2.75 8.92
C LEU A 33 -14.28 2.75 10.07
N VAL A 34 -14.20 1.75 10.95
CA VAL A 34 -15.06 1.65 12.13
C VAL A 34 -14.87 2.84 13.06
N ARG A 35 -13.61 3.23 13.32
CA ARG A 35 -13.32 4.40 14.15
C ARG A 35 -13.93 5.68 13.57
N ARG A 36 -13.70 5.96 12.28
CA ARG A 36 -14.27 7.13 11.61
C ARG A 36 -15.80 7.13 11.65
N PHE A 37 -16.43 5.97 11.42
CA PHE A 37 -17.88 5.85 11.52
C PHE A 37 -18.39 6.20 12.92
N ASN A 38 -17.75 5.64 13.96
CA ASN A 38 -18.14 5.90 15.34
C ASN A 38 -18.00 7.38 15.69
N ASP A 39 -16.90 8.02 15.28
CA ASP A 39 -16.69 9.46 15.51
C ASP A 39 -17.82 10.29 14.84
N GLN A 40 -18.23 9.93 13.62
CA GLN A 40 -19.29 10.64 12.92
C GLN A 40 -20.69 10.43 13.51
N VAL A 41 -21.04 9.19 13.88
CA VAL A 41 -22.38 8.87 14.38
C VAL A 41 -22.56 9.28 15.83
N PHE A 42 -21.58 9.00 16.68
CA PHE A 42 -21.71 9.21 18.12
C PHE A 42 -21.21 10.58 18.57
N GLU A 43 -20.05 11.03 18.08
CA GLU A 43 -19.48 12.32 18.51
C GLU A 43 -20.09 13.49 17.74
N GLN A 44 -20.24 13.35 16.42
CA GLN A 44 -20.76 14.42 15.55
C GLN A 44 -22.29 14.36 15.36
N ARG A 45 -22.96 13.30 15.86
CA ARG A 45 -24.42 13.08 15.77
C ARG A 45 -24.94 13.10 14.33
N ASN A 46 -24.12 12.71 13.36
CA ASN A 46 -24.54 12.60 11.97
C ASN A 46 -25.39 11.35 11.76
N GLN A 47 -26.49 11.46 11.03
CA GLN A 47 -27.19 10.29 10.51
C GLN A 47 -26.40 9.74 9.32
N ARG A 48 -25.95 8.49 9.43
CA ARG A 48 -25.10 7.85 8.45
C ARG A 48 -25.49 6.39 8.27
N ASP A 49 -25.58 5.95 7.02
CA ASP A 49 -25.80 4.56 6.65
C ASP A 49 -24.63 3.68 7.15
N PRO A 50 -24.87 2.56 7.86
CA PRO A 50 -23.81 1.68 8.36
C PRO A 50 -23.19 0.77 7.28
N VAL A 51 -23.16 1.22 6.02
CA VAL A 51 -22.52 0.51 4.91
C VAL A 51 -21.31 1.30 4.42
N PHE A 52 -20.12 0.69 4.50
CA PHE A 52 -18.89 1.30 4.02
C PHE A 52 -18.80 1.27 2.48
N THR A 53 -18.42 2.41 1.92
CA THR A 53 -18.27 2.63 0.48
C THR A 53 -16.81 2.74 0.06
N VAL A 54 -16.54 2.76 -1.25
CA VAL A 54 -15.20 3.05 -1.80
C VAL A 54 -14.70 4.41 -1.31
N GLU A 55 -15.55 5.43 -1.28
CA GLU A 55 -15.19 6.77 -0.81
C GLU A 55 -14.71 6.75 0.65
N ASP A 56 -15.34 5.95 1.51
CA ASP A 56 -14.90 5.82 2.90
C ASP A 56 -13.52 5.19 3.02
N VAL A 57 -13.27 4.15 2.21
CA VAL A 57 -11.96 3.50 2.14
C VAL A 57 -10.92 4.52 1.72
N GLU A 58 -11.18 5.28 0.65
CA GLU A 58 -10.25 6.28 0.12
C GLU A 58 -9.97 7.40 1.11
N ILE A 59 -11.01 7.98 1.73
CA ILE A 59 -10.85 9.01 2.77
C ILE A 59 -9.96 8.51 3.92
N VAL A 60 -10.19 7.29 4.39
CA VAL A 60 -9.37 6.70 5.46
C VAL A 60 -7.94 6.50 4.99
N THR A 61 -7.74 5.89 3.82
CA THR A 61 -6.40 5.48 3.35
C THR A 61 -5.55 6.60 2.79
N ASP A 62 -6.15 7.73 2.42
CA ASP A 62 -5.42 8.92 1.97
C ASP A 62 -5.04 9.84 3.12
N SER A 63 -5.60 9.62 4.31
CA SER A 63 -5.31 10.43 5.49
C SER A 63 -3.86 10.26 5.98
N PRO A 64 -3.17 11.34 6.40
CA PRO A 64 -1.87 11.23 7.06
C PRO A 64 -1.91 10.37 8.34
N GLU A 65 -3.06 10.35 9.04
CA GLU A 65 -3.25 9.55 10.25
C GLU A 65 -3.12 8.04 9.98
N PHE A 66 -3.63 7.57 8.84
CA PHE A 66 -3.50 6.17 8.43
C PHE A 66 -2.02 5.75 8.33
N PHE A 67 -1.19 6.55 7.67
CA PHE A 67 0.24 6.27 7.54
C PHE A 67 0.99 6.38 8.87
N ASN A 68 0.57 7.28 9.75
CA ASN A 68 1.15 7.38 11.10
C ASN A 68 0.84 6.14 11.95
N ARG A 69 -0.39 5.61 11.88
CA ARG A 69 -0.77 4.39 12.59
C ARG A 69 -0.15 3.14 11.98
N GLY A 70 -0.02 3.11 10.66
CA GLY A 70 0.65 2.04 9.92
C GLY A 70 2.18 2.14 9.90
N ARG A 71 2.78 3.14 10.56
CA ARG A 71 4.20 3.50 10.40
C ARG A 71 5.13 2.31 10.50
N TYR A 72 5.00 1.48 11.54
CA TYR A 72 5.88 0.34 11.77
C TYR A 72 5.87 -0.69 10.64
N TYR A 73 4.73 -0.89 9.98
CA TYR A 73 4.66 -1.75 8.80
C TYR A 73 5.47 -1.14 7.66
N PHE A 74 5.21 0.14 7.33
CA PHE A 74 5.86 0.77 6.19
C PHE A 74 7.37 0.93 6.38
N THR A 75 7.80 1.39 7.56
CA THR A 75 9.22 1.49 7.90
C THR A 75 9.87 0.11 7.97
N GLY A 76 9.15 -0.91 8.45
CA GLY A 76 9.65 -2.29 8.48
C GLY A 76 9.97 -2.83 7.08
N VAL A 77 9.04 -2.70 6.13
CA VAL A 77 9.26 -3.09 4.72
C VAL A 77 10.42 -2.31 4.11
N TRP A 78 10.47 -1.00 4.36
CA TRP A 78 11.53 -0.12 3.87
C TRP A 78 12.91 -0.49 4.42
N ASP A 79 13.02 -0.67 5.74
CA ASP A 79 14.28 -0.99 6.42
C ASP A 79 14.77 -2.39 6.03
N GLN A 80 13.87 -3.35 5.86
CA GLN A 80 14.21 -4.69 5.40
C GLN A 80 14.82 -4.65 3.99
N ALA A 81 14.23 -3.89 3.07
CA ALA A 81 14.78 -3.69 1.72
C ALA A 81 16.18 -3.04 1.76
N GLY A 82 16.48 -2.19 2.74
CA GLY A 82 17.80 -1.56 2.87
C GLY A 82 18.90 -2.48 3.40
N ARG A 83 18.54 -3.53 4.15
CA ARG A 83 19.50 -4.41 4.84
C ARG A 83 20.00 -5.58 3.99
N GLU A 84 19.13 -6.15 3.16
CA GLU A 84 19.47 -7.35 2.37
C GLU A 84 20.27 -6.99 1.12
N VAL A 85 19.69 -6.17 0.24
CA VAL A 85 20.35 -5.61 -0.94
C VAL A 85 20.01 -4.12 -1.00
N PRO A 86 20.92 -3.20 -0.63
CA PRO A 86 20.62 -1.77 -0.51
C PRO A 86 19.96 -1.15 -1.76
N GLN A 87 20.25 -1.70 -2.94
CA GLN A 87 19.67 -1.28 -4.22
C GLN A 87 18.15 -1.53 -4.32
N GLN A 88 17.57 -2.39 -3.49
CA GLN A 88 16.11 -2.57 -3.42
C GLN A 88 15.38 -1.26 -3.08
N GLN A 89 15.93 -0.45 -2.17
CA GLN A 89 15.34 0.85 -1.82
C GLN A 89 15.33 1.81 -3.02
N HIS A 90 16.42 1.85 -3.78
CA HIS A 90 16.52 2.65 -5.01
C HIS A 90 15.52 2.17 -6.07
N VAL A 91 15.40 0.85 -6.27
CA VAL A 91 14.41 0.25 -7.18
C VAL A 91 12.98 0.63 -6.77
N LEU A 92 12.65 0.56 -5.48
CA LEU A 92 11.34 0.92 -4.96
C LEU A 92 11.03 2.42 -5.13
N GLN A 93 12.01 3.28 -4.92
CA GLN A 93 11.87 4.73 -5.17
C GLN A 93 11.61 5.03 -6.64
N VAL A 94 12.35 4.40 -7.55
CA VAL A 94 12.15 4.53 -9.00
C VAL A 94 10.77 4.01 -9.42
N LEU A 95 10.30 2.89 -8.85
CA LEU A 95 8.98 2.33 -9.17
C LEU A 95 7.81 3.15 -8.60
N ALA A 96 7.99 3.85 -7.47
CA ALA A 96 6.88 4.45 -6.72
C ALA A 96 6.00 5.44 -7.54
N PRO A 97 6.55 6.30 -8.42
CA PRO A 97 5.75 7.17 -9.29
C PRO A 97 4.94 6.42 -10.36
N HIS A 98 5.33 5.19 -10.70
CA HIS A 98 4.73 4.42 -11.78
C HIS A 98 3.75 3.38 -11.23
N ARG A 99 2.50 3.79 -10.96
CA ARG A 99 1.46 2.92 -10.40
C ARG A 99 1.25 1.62 -11.20
N SER A 100 1.28 1.71 -12.52
CA SER A 100 1.14 0.52 -13.39
C SER A 100 2.42 -0.32 -13.43
N GLY A 101 3.56 0.24 -13.03
CA GLY A 101 4.88 -0.38 -13.13
C GLY A 101 5.71 0.14 -14.30
N LEU A 102 6.93 -0.37 -14.40
CA LEU A 102 7.91 -0.10 -15.47
C LEU A 102 8.31 -1.40 -16.16
N SER A 103 8.73 -1.32 -17.42
CA SER A 103 9.42 -2.44 -18.07
C SER A 103 10.77 -2.69 -17.41
N LEU A 104 11.31 -3.92 -17.53
CA LEU A 104 12.66 -4.22 -17.02
C LEU A 104 13.70 -3.29 -17.64
N LYS A 105 13.60 -3.02 -18.94
CA LYS A 105 14.50 -2.12 -19.66
C LYS A 105 14.43 -0.67 -19.16
N ASP A 106 13.23 -0.16 -18.91
CA ASP A 106 13.07 1.19 -18.37
C ASP A 106 13.55 1.27 -16.92
N LEU A 107 13.33 0.20 -16.14
CA LEU A 107 13.81 0.11 -14.78
C LEU A 107 15.34 0.06 -14.70
N GLU A 108 16.00 -0.73 -15.56
CA GLU A 108 17.47 -0.72 -15.71
C GLU A 108 17.97 0.69 -16.04
N LYS A 109 17.35 1.34 -17.05
CA LYS A 109 17.74 2.68 -17.47
C LYS A 109 17.54 3.74 -16.37
N GLN A 110 16.46 3.68 -15.61
CA GLN A 110 16.18 4.67 -14.57
C GLN A 110 16.97 4.41 -13.29
N THR A 111 17.21 3.15 -12.94
CA THR A 111 17.99 2.79 -11.75
C THR A 111 19.49 2.91 -11.99
N GLN A 112 19.95 2.81 -13.26
CA GLN A 112 21.37 2.76 -13.63
C GLN A 112 22.12 1.60 -12.98
N LEU A 113 21.40 0.52 -12.65
CA LEU A 113 21.96 -0.71 -12.12
C LEU A 113 22.33 -1.66 -13.26
N ASP A 114 23.37 -2.46 -13.05
CA ASP A 114 23.62 -3.59 -13.92
C ASP A 114 22.53 -4.66 -13.76
N VAL A 115 22.36 -5.47 -14.80
CA VAL A 115 21.30 -6.49 -14.89
C VAL A 115 21.36 -7.48 -13.73
N ALA A 116 22.55 -7.87 -13.25
CA ALA A 116 22.68 -8.85 -12.18
C ALA A 116 22.22 -8.26 -10.84
N THR A 117 22.63 -7.03 -10.53
CA THR A 117 22.20 -6.31 -9.33
C THR A 117 20.70 -6.02 -9.33
N LEU A 118 20.14 -5.60 -10.47
CA LEU A 118 18.71 -5.36 -10.59
C LEU A 118 17.92 -6.66 -10.37
N ASN A 119 18.30 -7.75 -11.02
CA ASN A 119 17.62 -9.04 -10.86
C ASN A 119 17.69 -9.55 -9.41
N ALA A 120 18.84 -9.42 -8.74
CA ALA A 120 18.97 -9.80 -7.33
C ALA A 120 18.03 -8.99 -6.42
N ALA A 121 17.93 -7.67 -6.65
CA ALA A 121 17.00 -6.80 -5.93
C ALA A 121 15.53 -7.18 -6.19
N LEU A 122 15.16 -7.42 -7.45
CA LEU A 122 13.80 -7.80 -7.84
C LEU A 122 13.40 -9.17 -7.27
N ASP A 123 14.31 -10.13 -7.24
CA ASP A 123 14.03 -11.47 -6.69
C ASP A 123 13.76 -11.45 -5.20
N LEU A 124 14.46 -10.62 -4.43
CA LEU A 124 14.17 -10.44 -3.00
C LEU A 124 12.85 -9.68 -2.80
N LEU A 125 12.63 -8.57 -3.51
CA LEU A 125 11.38 -7.81 -3.42
C LEU A 125 10.15 -8.65 -3.79
N ARG A 126 10.29 -9.54 -4.77
CA ARG A 126 9.24 -10.48 -5.18
C ARG A 126 8.99 -11.55 -4.12
N ARG A 127 10.04 -12.10 -3.50
CA ARG A 127 9.92 -13.09 -2.43
C ARG A 127 9.24 -12.55 -1.18
N HIS A 128 9.37 -11.25 -0.92
CA HIS A 128 8.74 -10.58 0.21
C HIS A 128 7.36 -9.97 -0.14
N ASP A 129 6.78 -10.35 -1.28
CA ASP A 129 5.48 -9.86 -1.75
C ASP A 129 5.38 -8.32 -1.81
N VAL A 130 6.48 -7.64 -2.14
CA VAL A 130 6.52 -6.18 -2.30
C VAL A 130 6.26 -5.77 -3.75
N VAL A 131 6.83 -6.52 -4.70
CA VAL A 131 6.67 -6.29 -6.13
C VAL A 131 6.14 -7.53 -6.85
N GLN A 132 5.44 -7.28 -7.94
CA GLN A 132 5.12 -8.30 -8.93
C GLN A 132 5.98 -8.07 -10.16
N VAL A 133 6.60 -9.15 -10.62
CA VAL A 133 7.36 -9.20 -11.88
C VAL A 133 6.54 -10.05 -12.85
N SER A 134 5.99 -9.44 -13.89
CA SER A 134 5.44 -10.13 -15.06
C SER A 134 6.45 -10.08 -16.21
N ALA A 135 6.16 -10.77 -17.32
CA ALA A 135 7.09 -10.89 -18.45
C ALA A 135 7.66 -9.55 -18.94
N ASP A 136 6.83 -8.48 -18.91
CA ASP A 136 7.23 -7.17 -19.43
C ASP A 136 7.08 -6.02 -18.42
N GLN A 137 6.69 -6.29 -17.16
CA GLN A 137 6.39 -5.21 -16.21
C GLN A 137 6.70 -5.58 -14.76
N VAL A 138 7.34 -4.64 -14.07
CA VAL A 138 7.59 -4.67 -12.63
C VAL A 138 6.77 -3.57 -11.97
N ARG A 139 6.00 -3.89 -10.94
CA ARG A 139 5.24 -2.92 -10.15
C ARG A 139 5.23 -3.25 -8.67
N ILE A 140 5.12 -2.23 -7.83
CA ILE A 140 4.80 -2.41 -6.40
C ILE A 140 3.36 -2.90 -6.29
N ILE A 141 3.13 -4.01 -5.58
CA ILE A 141 1.77 -4.58 -5.43
C ILE A 141 1.01 -4.01 -4.25
N VAL A 142 1.70 -3.69 -3.15
CA VAL A 142 1.09 -3.07 -1.97
C VAL A 142 0.93 -1.57 -2.24
N GLU A 143 -0.21 -1.18 -2.78
CA GLU A 143 -0.47 0.21 -3.18
C GLU A 143 -0.34 1.20 -2.01
N LEU A 144 -0.76 0.82 -0.80
CA LEU A 144 -0.56 1.65 0.40
C LEU A 144 0.92 1.91 0.69
N PHE A 145 1.80 0.92 0.45
CA PHE A 145 3.24 1.12 0.59
C PHE A 145 3.80 2.04 -0.50
N ARG A 146 3.35 1.89 -1.76
CA ARG A 146 3.70 2.81 -2.85
C ARG A 146 3.31 4.25 -2.52
N CYS A 147 2.09 4.46 -2.02
CA CYS A 147 1.61 5.78 -1.63
C CYS A 147 2.37 6.32 -0.41
N TRP A 148 2.83 5.47 0.51
CA TRP A 148 3.71 5.89 1.60
C TRP A 148 5.07 6.38 1.10
N LEU A 149 5.70 5.67 0.15
CA LEU A 149 6.99 6.05 -0.46
C LEU A 149 6.92 7.44 -1.11
N LEU A 150 5.85 7.72 -1.86
CA LEU A 150 5.65 9.03 -2.49
C LEU A 150 5.58 10.18 -1.47
N ARG A 151 5.08 9.91 -0.26
CA ARG A 151 4.98 10.91 0.81
C ARG A 151 6.28 11.10 1.59
N GLN A 152 7.26 10.18 1.48
CA GLN A 152 8.58 10.34 2.11
C GLN A 152 9.51 11.25 1.30
N GLY A 153 9.25 11.41 -0.01
CA GLY A 153 10.05 12.26 -0.91
C GLY A 153 9.49 13.67 -1.12
N SER A 154 8.54 14.11 -0.28
CA SER A 154 7.95 15.46 -0.29
C SER A 154 8.54 16.34 0.80
#